data_AF-A0A167U7Y0-F1
#
_entry.id   AF-A0A167U7Y0-F1
#
_cell.length_a   1.000
_cell.length_b   1.000
_cell.length_c   1.000
_cell.angle_alpha   90.00
_cell.angle_beta   90.00
_cell.angle_gamma   90.00
#
_symmetry.space_group_name_H-M   'P 1'
#
loop_
_entity.id
_entity.type
_entity.pdbx_description
1 polymer ?
#
loop_
_entity_poly.entity_id
_entity_poly.type
_entity_poly.pdbx_seq_one_letter_code
_entity_poly.pdbx_strand_id
1 'polypeptide(L)'
;ATGQDGSSIGHGLQTQTSEVRAVRCLHPVDQRPVIFVDTPGFDDTYRSNIETLSLIAGWFVKVYKEHIPLSAIVYLRRISDNTMTGSPLKNLAMFASLCGQAAMPHVVLGTTMWSEVPEEIAEDRDKELRNDFWKDLIAMGCKVQRFSDSYEGAWTMLGTLSTTLEHVHLAKELVEDKKRFSETGVAITLNDELHRLIADPK
;
A
#
# COMPACT_ATOMS: atom_id res chain seq x y z
N ALA A 1 -4.63 -13.25 -7.64
CA ALA A 1 -5.77 -13.39 -6.70
C ALA A 1 -7.13 -13.56 -7.39
N THR A 2 -7.46 -12.75 -8.40
CA THR A 2 -8.83 -12.72 -8.97
C THR A 2 -9.14 -13.82 -10.00
N GLY A 3 -8.12 -14.50 -10.54
CA GLY A 3 -8.29 -15.51 -11.59
C GLY A 3 -8.73 -14.95 -12.95
N GLN A 4 -8.77 -13.63 -13.11
CA GLN A 4 -9.04 -12.96 -14.38
C GLN A 4 -7.77 -12.90 -15.23
N ASP A 5 -7.94 -12.96 -16.56
CA ASP A 5 -6.84 -12.79 -17.51
C ASP A 5 -6.13 -11.45 -17.26
N GLY A 6 -4.83 -11.53 -17.00
CA GLY A 6 -3.95 -10.39 -16.72
C GLY A 6 -3.63 -9.52 -17.93
N SER A 7 -4.48 -9.48 -18.95
CA SER A 7 -4.25 -8.75 -20.21
C SER A 7 -4.12 -7.23 -20.02
N SER A 8 -4.52 -6.72 -18.86
CA SER A 8 -4.34 -5.33 -18.43
C SER A 8 -3.11 -5.11 -17.52
N ILE A 9 -2.30 -6.16 -17.27
CA ILE A 9 -1.10 -6.08 -16.46
C ILE A 9 0.06 -5.72 -17.37
N GLY A 10 0.74 -4.62 -17.06
CA GLY A 10 1.92 -4.21 -17.78
C GLY A 10 3.12 -5.08 -17.45
N HIS A 11 3.71 -5.68 -18.47
CA HIS A 11 4.99 -6.38 -18.38
C HIS A 11 6.17 -5.53 -18.91
N GLY A 12 5.89 -4.28 -19.29
CA GLY A 12 6.90 -3.31 -19.71
C GLY A 12 7.36 -2.42 -18.55
N LEU A 13 8.41 -1.65 -18.78
CA LEU A 13 8.96 -0.69 -17.80
C LEU A 13 8.05 0.52 -17.54
N GLN A 14 7.01 0.73 -18.37
CA GLN A 14 6.03 1.80 -18.20
C GLN A 14 4.91 1.36 -17.27
N THR A 15 4.57 2.20 -16.29
CA THR A 15 3.37 2.01 -15.47
C THR A 15 2.13 1.95 -16.36
N GLN A 16 1.31 0.91 -16.18
CA GLN A 16 0.07 0.76 -16.95
C GLN A 16 -1.19 1.14 -16.15
N THR A 17 -1.14 1.10 -14.82
CA THR A 17 -2.28 1.49 -13.97
C THR A 17 -2.30 3.00 -13.77
N SER A 18 -3.04 3.71 -14.63
CA SER A 18 -3.25 5.17 -14.53
C SER A 18 -4.47 5.56 -13.68
N GLU A 19 -5.35 4.61 -13.37
CA GLU A 19 -6.57 4.83 -12.60
C GLU A 19 -6.76 3.75 -11.54
N VAL A 20 -7.56 4.05 -10.51
CA VAL A 20 -7.97 3.05 -9.52
C VAL A 20 -8.95 2.07 -10.15
N ARG A 21 -8.65 0.78 -10.09
CA ARG A 21 -9.50 -0.28 -10.65
C ARG A 21 -9.99 -1.22 -9.57
N ALA A 22 -11.30 -1.42 -9.53
CA ALA A 22 -11.93 -2.41 -8.65
C ALA A 22 -12.31 -3.68 -9.43
N VAL A 23 -11.93 -4.84 -8.91
CA VAL A 23 -12.29 -6.16 -9.45
C VAL A 23 -12.91 -6.99 -8.35
N ARG A 24 -14.15 -7.44 -8.59
CA ARG A 24 -14.87 -8.33 -7.68
C ARG A 24 -14.55 -9.78 -8.01
N CYS A 25 -14.32 -10.59 -6.98
CA CYS A 25 -14.23 -12.05 -7.06
C CYS A 25 -14.86 -12.68 -5.81
N LEU A 26 -14.86 -14.01 -5.75
CA LEU A 26 -15.27 -14.75 -4.56
C LEU A 26 -14.01 -15.26 -3.84
N HIS A 27 -14.02 -15.16 -2.52
CA HIS A 27 -12.97 -15.75 -1.70
C HIS A 27 -12.96 -17.28 -1.88
N PRO A 28 -11.79 -17.93 -2.06
CA PRO A 28 -11.69 -19.30 -2.54
C PRO A 28 -12.30 -20.34 -1.60
N VAL A 29 -12.36 -20.05 -0.29
CA VAL A 29 -12.83 -20.99 0.73
C VAL A 29 -14.31 -20.77 1.07
N ASP A 30 -14.63 -19.61 1.65
CA ASP A 30 -15.97 -19.27 2.15
C ASP A 30 -16.91 -18.64 1.09
N GLN A 31 -16.44 -18.45 -0.15
CA GLN A 31 -17.20 -17.89 -1.27
C GLN A 31 -17.78 -16.48 -1.02
N ARG A 32 -17.33 -15.75 0.01
CA ARG A 32 -17.82 -14.40 0.23
C ARG A 32 -17.27 -13.44 -0.84
N PRO A 33 -18.04 -12.41 -1.24
CA PRO A 33 -17.55 -11.42 -2.18
C PRO A 33 -16.34 -10.64 -1.64
N VAL A 34 -15.30 -10.53 -2.46
CA VAL A 34 -14.11 -9.71 -2.19
C VAL A 34 -13.89 -8.77 -3.36
N ILE A 35 -13.60 -7.50 -3.04
CA ILE A 35 -13.25 -6.48 -4.04
C ILE A 35 -11.76 -6.20 -3.88
N PHE A 36 -11.00 -6.54 -4.92
CA PHE A 36 -9.61 -6.11 -5.05
C PHE A 36 -9.59 -4.74 -5.68
N VAL A 37 -8.81 -3.83 -5.11
CA VAL A 37 -8.63 -2.48 -5.62
C VAL A 37 -7.17 -2.34 -5.99
N ASP A 38 -6.90 -2.28 -7.29
CA ASP A 38 -5.59 -1.94 -7.83
C ASP A 38 -5.48 -0.42 -7.94
N THR A 39 -4.32 0.12 -7.55
CA THR A 39 -4.07 1.55 -7.48
C THR A 39 -2.84 1.90 -8.30
N PRO A 40 -2.78 3.10 -8.90
CA PRO A 40 -1.52 3.60 -9.44
C PRO A 40 -0.41 3.56 -8.39
N GLY A 41 0.80 3.21 -8.80
CA GLY A 41 1.97 3.21 -7.93
C GLY A 41 2.41 4.62 -7.55
N PHE A 42 3.06 4.74 -6.40
CA PHE A 42 3.93 5.89 -6.13
C PHE A 42 5.20 5.79 -6.99
N ASP A 43 5.83 6.92 -7.30
CA ASP A 43 6.97 7.05 -8.23
C ASP A 43 6.65 6.68 -9.69
N ASP A 44 5.46 7.07 -10.14
CA ASP A 44 5.10 6.99 -11.54
C ASP A 44 5.95 7.94 -12.40
N THR A 45 6.33 7.51 -13.60
CA THR A 45 7.18 8.29 -14.51
C THR A 45 6.48 9.56 -15.03
N TYR A 46 5.15 9.54 -15.12
CA TYR A 46 4.35 10.59 -15.76
C TYR A 46 3.38 11.27 -14.80
N ARG A 47 3.32 10.85 -13.53
CA ARG A 47 2.38 11.34 -12.52
C ARG A 47 3.09 11.63 -11.21
N SER A 48 2.74 12.75 -10.60
CA SER A 48 3.27 13.10 -9.28
C SER A 48 2.67 12.24 -8.18
N ASN A 49 3.43 12.02 -7.10
CA ASN A 49 2.94 11.30 -5.92
C ASN A 49 1.69 11.97 -5.30
N ILE A 50 1.53 13.28 -5.46
CA ILE A 50 0.34 14.02 -5.01
C ILE A 50 -0.90 13.65 -5.83
N GLU A 51 -0.76 13.50 -7.14
CA GLU A 51 -1.86 13.06 -8.01
C GLU A 51 -2.23 11.59 -7.74
N THR A 52 -1.24 10.71 -7.56
CA THR A 52 -1.48 9.32 -7.14
C THR A 52 -2.22 9.28 -5.81
N LEU A 53 -1.75 10.05 -4.82
CA LEU A 53 -2.38 10.15 -3.51
C LEU A 53 -3.82 10.68 -3.60
N SER A 54 -4.07 11.66 -4.47
CA SER A 54 -5.41 12.23 -4.69
C SER A 54 -6.39 11.19 -5.26
N LEU A 55 -5.94 10.33 -6.17
CA LEU A 55 -6.75 9.23 -6.69
C LEU A 55 -7.09 8.20 -5.61
N ILE A 56 -6.09 7.79 -4.83
CA ILE A 56 -6.26 6.83 -3.73
C ILE A 56 -7.20 7.43 -2.66
N ALA A 57 -7.02 8.70 -2.30
CA ALA A 57 -7.90 9.42 -1.37
C ALA A 57 -9.34 9.47 -1.88
N GLY A 58 -9.53 9.80 -3.17
CA GLY A 58 -10.84 9.83 -3.80
C GLY A 58 -11.55 8.47 -3.77
N TRP A 59 -10.80 7.37 -3.90
CA TRP A 59 -11.34 6.03 -3.72
C TRP A 59 -11.78 5.76 -2.29
N PHE A 60 -10.92 6.03 -1.31
CA PHE A 60 -11.27 5.79 0.09
C PHE A 60 -12.41 6.68 0.59
N VAL A 61 -12.55 7.91 0.09
CA VAL A 61 -13.71 8.76 0.38
C VAL A 61 -15.02 8.13 -0.13
N LYS A 62 -15.01 7.49 -1.30
CA LYS A 62 -16.18 6.76 -1.80
C LYS A 62 -16.50 5.56 -0.92
N VAL A 63 -15.50 4.73 -0.62
CA VAL A 63 -15.63 3.55 0.28
C VAL A 63 -16.19 3.95 1.64
N TYR A 64 -15.64 5.03 2.22
CA TYR A 64 -16.09 5.56 3.50
C TYR A 64 -17.59 5.95 3.45
N LYS A 65 -18.01 6.72 2.43
CA LYS A 65 -19.41 7.18 2.31
C LYS A 65 -20.39 6.03 2.10
N GLU A 66 -19.97 4.99 1.39
CA GLU A 66 -20.75 3.77 1.16
C GLU A 66 -20.70 2.79 2.34
N HIS A 67 -20.00 3.12 3.43
CA HIS A 67 -19.84 2.29 4.63
C HIS A 67 -19.31 0.87 4.30
N ILE A 68 -18.40 0.79 3.32
CA ILE A 68 -17.78 -0.48 2.93
C ILE A 68 -16.61 -0.76 3.90
N PRO A 69 -16.58 -1.91 4.59
CA PRO A 69 -15.51 -2.21 5.54
C PRO A 69 -14.17 -2.40 4.85
N LEU A 70 -13.12 -1.81 5.42
CA LEU A 70 -11.74 -2.06 5.01
C LEU A 70 -11.26 -3.40 5.55
N SER A 71 -11.17 -4.41 4.68
CA SER A 71 -10.69 -5.74 5.08
C SER A 71 -9.18 -5.85 5.20
N ALA A 72 -8.44 -5.32 4.21
CA ALA A 72 -6.98 -5.34 4.18
C ALA A 72 -6.44 -4.24 3.26
N ILE A 73 -5.24 -3.75 3.56
CA ILE A 73 -4.43 -2.89 2.69
C ILE A 73 -3.10 -3.61 2.45
N VAL A 74 -2.66 -3.73 1.20
CA VAL A 74 -1.40 -4.39 0.88
C VAL A 74 -0.42 -3.35 0.35
N TYR A 75 0.71 -3.18 1.03
CA TYR A 75 1.85 -2.42 0.54
C TYR A 75 2.89 -3.39 0.01
N LEU A 76 3.19 -3.32 -1.29
CA LEU A 76 4.12 -4.24 -1.94
C LEU A 76 5.49 -3.59 -2.15
N ARG A 77 6.55 -4.34 -1.82
CA ARG A 77 7.95 -3.97 -2.06
C ARG A 77 8.67 -5.12 -2.76
N ARG A 78 9.40 -4.84 -3.84
CA ARG A 78 10.32 -5.80 -4.43
C ARG A 78 11.51 -6.03 -3.51
N ILE A 79 11.83 -7.29 -3.20
CA ILE A 79 13.02 -7.62 -2.41
C ILE A 79 14.32 -7.50 -3.22
N SER A 80 14.19 -7.51 -4.55
CA SER A 80 15.31 -7.37 -5.48
C SER A 80 15.91 -5.95 -5.51
N ASP A 81 15.15 -4.94 -5.09
CA ASP A 81 15.65 -3.59 -4.97
C ASP A 81 16.58 -3.46 -3.75
N ASN A 82 17.74 -2.84 -3.96
CA ASN A 82 18.84 -2.79 -2.98
C ASN A 82 18.87 -1.50 -2.14
N THR A 83 17.85 -0.65 -2.25
CA THR A 83 17.80 0.62 -1.53
C THR A 83 16.44 0.86 -0.89
N MET A 84 16.47 1.33 0.35
CA MET A 84 15.35 1.95 1.05
C MET A 84 15.75 3.37 1.44
N THR A 85 16.04 4.19 0.43
CA THR A 85 16.45 5.59 0.61
C THR A 85 15.79 6.47 -0.43
N GLY A 86 15.52 7.73 -0.11
CA GLY A 86 14.87 8.65 -1.04
C GLY A 86 13.39 8.31 -1.22
N SER A 87 12.94 8.09 -2.45
CA SER A 87 11.51 7.94 -2.76
C SER A 87 10.82 6.76 -2.07
N PRO A 88 11.40 5.54 -1.97
CA PRO A 88 10.80 4.44 -1.21
C PRO A 88 10.47 4.76 0.25
N LEU A 89 11.35 5.49 0.96
CA LEU A 89 11.09 5.92 2.34
C LEU A 89 9.96 6.95 2.41
N LYS A 90 9.97 7.93 1.51
CA LYS A 90 8.89 8.94 1.44
C LYS A 90 7.55 8.27 1.16
N ASN A 91 7.52 7.31 0.24
CA ASN A 91 6.30 6.58 -0.11
C ASN A 91 5.80 5.74 1.05
N LEU A 92 6.70 5.10 1.81
CA LEU A 92 6.34 4.37 3.03
C LEU A 92 5.77 5.31 4.10
N ALA A 93 6.38 6.49 4.30
CA ALA A 93 5.90 7.48 5.26
C ALA A 93 4.52 8.04 4.87
N MET A 94 4.32 8.37 3.59
CA MET A 94 3.02 8.80 3.06
C MET A 94 1.96 7.70 3.21
N PHE A 95 2.31 6.46 2.88
CA PHE A 95 1.42 5.30 3.04
C PHE A 95 1.00 5.12 4.50
N ALA A 96 1.97 5.19 5.43
CA ALA A 96 1.71 5.05 6.85
C ALA A 96 0.79 6.16 7.38
N SER A 97 1.05 7.41 6.96
CA SER A 97 0.24 8.57 7.31
C SER A 97 -1.19 8.45 6.76
N LEU A 98 -1.35 7.96 5.53
CA LEU A 98 -2.65 7.73 4.91
C LEU A 98 -3.48 6.73 5.70
N CYS A 99 -2.87 5.59 6.06
CA CYS A 99 -3.55 4.53 6.79
C CYS A 99 -3.91 5.00 8.20
N GLY A 100 -2.95 5.62 8.90
CA GLY A 100 -3.03 5.95 10.31
C GLY A 100 -3.08 4.72 11.22
N GLN A 101 -2.86 4.93 12.51
CA GLN A 101 -2.64 3.85 13.47
C GLN A 101 -3.79 2.85 13.56
N ALA A 102 -5.05 3.31 13.48
CA ALA A 102 -6.23 2.45 13.59
C ALA A 102 -6.32 1.40 12.47
N ALA A 103 -5.86 1.73 11.26
CA ALA A 103 -5.90 0.82 10.11
C ALA A 103 -4.69 -0.12 10.04
N MET A 104 -3.63 0.10 10.82
CA MET A 104 -2.39 -0.69 10.77
C MET A 104 -2.60 -2.21 10.97
N PRO A 105 -3.52 -2.68 11.86
CA PRO A 105 -3.82 -4.11 11.97
C PRO A 105 -4.39 -4.74 10.68
N HIS A 106 -4.89 -3.92 9.76
CA HIS A 106 -5.41 -4.34 8.45
C HIS A 106 -4.35 -4.22 7.34
N VAL A 107 -3.15 -3.73 7.65
CA VAL A 107 -2.06 -3.58 6.68
C VAL A 107 -1.23 -4.86 6.60
N VAL A 108 -0.94 -5.28 5.37
CA VAL A 108 0.04 -6.31 5.02
C VAL A 108 1.18 -5.67 4.24
N LEU A 109 2.38 -5.72 4.79
CA LEU A 109 3.62 -5.36 4.13
C LEU A 109 4.11 -6.61 3.38
N GLY A 110 3.93 -6.61 2.06
CA GLY A 110 4.25 -7.74 1.20
C GLY A 110 5.59 -7.57 0.48
N THR A 111 6.43 -8.61 0.49
CA THR A 111 7.66 -8.65 -0.33
C THR A 111 7.49 -9.53 -1.56
N THR A 112 7.87 -9.04 -2.74
CA THR A 112 7.72 -9.72 -4.05
C THR A 112 9.06 -9.90 -4.77
N MET A 113 9.06 -10.63 -5.89
CA MET A 113 10.24 -10.80 -6.78
C MET A 113 11.43 -11.47 -6.10
N TRP A 114 11.14 -12.45 -5.24
CA TRP A 114 12.16 -13.21 -4.51
C TRP A 114 13.08 -14.03 -5.41
N SER A 115 12.60 -14.41 -6.61
CA SER A 115 13.39 -15.17 -7.58
C SER A 115 14.43 -14.33 -8.34
N GLU A 116 14.43 -13.00 -8.20
CA GLU A 116 15.33 -12.11 -8.95
C GLU A 116 16.72 -11.94 -8.31
N VAL A 117 16.89 -12.38 -7.06
CA VAL A 117 18.16 -12.30 -6.33
C VAL A 117 18.42 -13.61 -5.59
N PRO A 118 19.69 -13.93 -5.24
CA PRO A 118 19.99 -15.08 -4.39
C PRO A 118 19.21 -15.06 -3.08
N GLU A 119 18.69 -16.22 -2.65
CA GLU A 119 17.83 -16.36 -1.47
C GLU A 119 18.46 -15.76 -0.20
N GLU A 120 19.76 -16.00 0.04
CA GLU A 120 20.50 -15.43 1.18
C GLU A 120 20.46 -13.90 1.19
N ILE A 121 20.64 -13.26 0.03
CA ILE A 121 20.56 -11.81 -0.11
C ILE A 121 19.13 -11.32 0.12
N ALA A 122 18.13 -12.05 -0.39
CA ALA A 122 16.72 -11.71 -0.19
C ALA A 122 16.33 -11.78 1.30
N GLU A 123 16.77 -12.83 2.00
CA GLU A 123 16.53 -13.01 3.43
C GLU A 123 17.16 -11.91 4.27
N ASP A 124 18.40 -11.52 3.97
CA ASP A 124 19.07 -10.44 4.70
C ASP A 124 18.37 -9.10 4.48
N ARG A 125 17.93 -8.80 3.26
CA ARG A 125 17.11 -7.62 2.98
C ARG A 125 15.75 -7.66 3.68
N ASP A 126 15.11 -8.82 3.76
CA ASP A 126 13.82 -8.97 4.45
C ASP A 126 13.98 -8.74 5.97
N LYS A 127 15.12 -9.19 6.55
CA LYS A 127 15.49 -8.88 7.94
C LYS A 127 15.70 -7.37 8.14
N GLU A 128 16.46 -6.70 7.27
CA GLU A 128 16.65 -5.24 7.34
C GLU A 128 15.32 -4.49 7.22
N LEU A 129 14.45 -4.88 6.27
CA LEU A 129 13.11 -4.32 6.14
C LEU A 129 12.33 -4.43 7.44
N ARG A 130 12.31 -5.59 8.09
CA ARG A 130 11.58 -5.80 9.35
C ARG A 130 12.18 -5.04 10.53
N ASN A 131 13.51 -5.06 10.66
CA ASN A 131 14.20 -4.60 11.86
C ASN A 131 14.40 -3.09 11.86
N ASP A 132 14.51 -2.47 10.69
CA ASP A 132 14.87 -1.06 10.57
C ASP A 132 13.74 -0.23 9.96
N PHE A 133 13.24 -0.64 8.78
CA PHE A 133 12.33 0.20 8.00
C PHE A 133 10.86 0.03 8.35
N TRP A 134 10.44 -1.18 8.71
CA TRP A 134 9.06 -1.55 9.01
C TRP A 134 8.80 -1.75 10.49
N LYS A 135 9.83 -1.64 11.33
CA LYS A 135 9.75 -1.90 12.77
C LYS A 135 8.60 -1.18 13.45
N ASP A 136 8.44 0.11 13.19
CA ASP A 136 7.37 0.91 13.80
C ASP A 136 5.98 0.52 13.27
N LEU A 137 5.88 0.21 11.98
CA LEU A 137 4.64 -0.28 11.37
C LEU A 137 4.22 -1.64 11.94
N ILE A 138 5.19 -2.53 12.12
CA ILE A 138 4.99 -3.85 12.75
C ILE A 138 4.56 -3.66 14.21
N ALA A 139 5.17 -2.73 14.95
CA ALA A 139 4.77 -2.41 16.31
C ALA A 139 3.34 -1.86 16.41
N MET A 140 2.83 -1.22 15.34
CA MET A 140 1.43 -0.79 15.22
C MET A 140 0.46 -1.90 14.76
N GLY A 141 0.95 -3.12 14.49
CA GLY A 141 0.13 -4.28 14.18
C GLY A 141 0.11 -4.70 12.70
N CYS A 142 0.92 -4.07 11.85
CA CYS A 142 1.07 -4.53 10.47
C CYS A 142 1.57 -5.97 10.41
N LYS A 143 1.04 -6.74 9.46
CA LYS A 143 1.55 -8.07 9.14
C LYS A 143 2.61 -7.95 8.07
N VAL A 144 3.59 -8.85 8.05
CA VAL A 144 4.60 -8.92 7.00
C VAL A 144 4.56 -10.29 6.35
N GLN A 145 4.50 -10.34 5.02
CA GLN A 145 4.36 -11.58 4.27
C GLN A 145 5.22 -11.61 3.00
N ARG A 146 5.88 -12.73 2.75
CA ARG A 146 6.48 -13.03 1.45
C ARG A 146 5.39 -13.46 0.49
N PHE A 147 5.34 -12.85 -0.69
CA PHE A 147 4.49 -13.32 -1.77
C PHE A 147 5.19 -14.43 -2.54
N SER A 148 4.49 -15.56 -2.75
CA SER A 148 5.03 -16.75 -3.40
C SER A 148 4.70 -16.85 -4.89
N ASP A 149 4.35 -15.73 -5.54
CA ASP A 149 4.06 -15.64 -6.97
C ASP A 149 2.99 -16.64 -7.47
N SER A 150 2.03 -16.99 -6.60
CA SER A 150 0.96 -17.95 -6.91
C SER A 150 -0.43 -17.43 -6.52
N TYR A 151 -1.47 -18.06 -7.07
CA TYR A 151 -2.85 -17.76 -6.73
C TYR A 151 -3.11 -17.96 -5.23
N GLU A 152 -2.68 -19.11 -4.70
CA GLU A 152 -2.79 -19.49 -3.29
C GLU A 152 -1.96 -18.56 -2.41
N GLY A 153 -0.77 -18.17 -2.88
CA GLY A 153 0.10 -17.22 -2.20
C GLY A 153 -0.57 -15.85 -2.01
N ALA A 154 -1.33 -15.39 -3.01
CA ALA A 154 -2.01 -14.11 -2.93
C ALA A 154 -3.09 -14.10 -1.86
N TRP A 155 -3.86 -15.19 -1.74
CA TRP A 155 -4.87 -15.34 -0.70
C TRP A 155 -4.27 -15.60 0.68
N THR A 156 -3.17 -16.36 0.74
CA THR A 156 -2.41 -16.60 1.98
C THR A 156 -1.85 -15.29 2.55
N MET A 157 -1.32 -14.42 1.69
CA MET A 157 -0.81 -13.10 2.06
C MET A 157 -1.88 -12.22 2.73
N LEU A 158 -3.12 -12.26 2.22
CA LEU A 158 -4.25 -11.53 2.80
C LEU A 158 -4.68 -12.09 4.16
N GLY A 159 -4.54 -13.41 4.34
CA GLY A 159 -4.97 -14.11 5.54
C GLY A 159 -6.45 -13.89 5.84
N THR A 160 -6.80 -13.80 7.13
CA THR A 160 -8.17 -13.50 7.55
C THR A 160 -8.51 -12.04 7.24
N LEU A 161 -9.48 -11.85 6.35
CA LEU A 161 -10.04 -10.54 6.04
C LEU A 161 -11.09 -10.16 7.08
N SER A 162 -10.84 -9.06 7.79
CA SER A 162 -11.80 -8.52 8.75
C SER A 162 -13.03 -7.97 8.04
N THR A 163 -14.19 -8.07 8.69
CA THR A 163 -15.43 -7.38 8.30
C THR A 163 -15.77 -6.23 9.25
N THR A 164 -14.89 -5.92 10.20
CA THR A 164 -15.03 -4.74 11.05
C THR A 164 -15.00 -3.49 10.19
N LEU A 165 -15.93 -2.57 10.45
CA LEU A 165 -15.97 -1.28 9.77
C LEU A 165 -14.80 -0.43 10.28
N GLU A 166 -13.72 -0.43 9.52
CA GLU A 166 -12.55 0.42 9.72
C GLU A 166 -12.29 1.22 8.45
N HIS A 167 -11.64 2.37 8.59
CA HIS A 167 -11.30 3.25 7.48
C HIS A 167 -9.87 3.78 7.61
N VAL A 168 -9.27 4.13 6.48
CA VAL A 168 -7.99 4.85 6.52
C VAL A 168 -8.18 6.24 7.12
N HIS A 169 -7.17 6.69 7.88
CA HIS A 169 -7.20 7.99 8.56
C HIS A 169 -7.48 9.15 7.61
N LEU A 170 -6.87 9.14 6.42
CA LEU A 170 -7.08 10.18 5.41
C LEU A 170 -8.56 10.35 5.02
N ALA A 171 -9.31 9.24 4.88
CA ALA A 171 -10.73 9.32 4.51
C ALA A 171 -11.57 9.92 5.64
N LYS A 172 -11.25 9.57 6.89
CA LYS A 172 -11.88 10.16 8.07
C LYS A 172 -11.64 11.67 8.13
N GLU A 173 -10.40 12.12 7.95
CA GLU A 173 -10.06 13.54 7.95
C GLU A 173 -10.82 14.34 6.88
N LEU A 174 -10.95 13.78 5.67
CA LEU A 174 -11.63 14.43 4.56
C LEU A 174 -13.16 14.41 4.69
N VAL A 175 -13.73 13.35 5.26
CA VAL A 175 -15.19 13.14 5.29
C VAL A 175 -15.81 13.55 6.63
N GLU A 176 -15.27 13.11 7.76
CA GLU A 176 -15.79 13.44 9.10
C GLU A 176 -15.30 14.81 9.54
N ASP A 177 -13.98 15.00 9.57
CA ASP A 177 -13.36 16.22 10.12
C ASP A 177 -13.47 17.42 9.16
N LYS A 178 -13.95 17.19 7.93
CA LYS A 178 -14.12 18.19 6.86
C LYS A 178 -12.85 18.99 6.56
N LYS A 179 -11.68 18.38 6.77
CA LYS A 179 -10.41 19.01 6.45
C LYS A 179 -10.25 19.17 4.95
N ARG A 180 -9.62 20.26 4.52
CA ARG A 180 -9.06 20.35 3.17
C ARG A 180 -7.90 19.37 3.06
N PHE A 181 -7.60 18.89 1.86
CA PHE A 181 -6.49 17.97 1.64
C PHE A 181 -5.16 18.50 2.22
N SER A 182 -4.89 19.80 2.06
CA SER A 182 -3.70 20.47 2.60
C SER A 182 -3.58 20.49 4.13
N GLU A 183 -4.65 20.17 4.86
CA GLU A 183 -4.73 20.16 6.32
C GLU A 183 -4.65 18.73 6.90
N THR A 184 -4.62 17.72 6.04
CA THR A 184 -4.56 16.31 6.43
C THR A 184 -3.18 15.94 6.97
N GLY A 185 -3.12 14.91 7.80
CA GLY A 185 -1.85 14.37 8.30
C GLY A 185 -0.90 13.98 7.16
N VAL A 186 -1.44 13.50 6.04
CA VAL A 186 -0.64 13.11 4.87
C VAL A 186 0.00 14.31 4.19
N ALA A 187 -0.74 15.42 4.02
CA ALA A 187 -0.17 16.63 3.44
C ALA A 187 0.91 17.26 4.34
N ILE A 188 0.71 17.23 5.66
CA ILE A 188 1.73 17.67 6.63
C ILE A 188 2.98 16.78 6.51
N THR A 189 2.81 15.45 6.45
CA THR A 189 3.92 14.50 6.28
C THR A 189 4.71 14.79 5.00
N LEU A 190 4.01 15.08 3.89
CA LEU A 190 4.64 15.45 2.63
C LEU A 190 5.46 16.74 2.76
N ASN A 191 4.92 17.73 3.45
CA ASN A 191 5.59 19.02 3.65
C ASN A 191 6.81 18.93 4.56
N ASP A 192 6.73 18.12 5.63
CA ASP A 192 7.86 17.86 6.53
C ASP A 192 9.01 17.15 5.79
N GLU A 193 8.69 16.19 4.93
CA GLU A 193 9.69 15.54 4.06
C GLU A 193 10.31 16.52 3.07
N LEU A 194 9.53 17.44 2.49
CA LEU A 194 10.06 18.50 1.65
C LEU A 194 11.04 19.40 2.43
N HIS A 195 10.68 19.80 3.65
CA HIS A 195 11.54 20.62 4.50
C HIS A 195 12.83 19.90 4.90
N ARG A 196 12.79 18.59 5.19
CA ARG A 196 14.01 17.80 5.45
C ARG A 196 14.97 17.85 4.26
N LEU A 197 14.48 17.69 3.03
CA LEU A 197 15.33 17.71 1.83
C LEU A 197 15.95 19.08 1.58
N ILE A 198 15.24 20.16 1.92
CA ILE A 198 15.76 21.52 1.78
C ILE A 198 16.81 21.80 2.85
N ALA A 199 16.61 21.29 4.08
CA ALA A 199 17.53 21.47 5.20
C ALA A 199 18.79 20.60 5.10
N ASP A 200 18.70 19.45 4.44
CA ASP A 200 19.80 18.51 4.21
C ASP A 200 20.03 18.32 2.70
N PRO A 201 20.51 19.36 1.99
CA PRO A 201 20.85 19.25 0.58
C PRO A 201 22.10 18.37 0.47
N LYS A 202 21.91 17.16 -0.06
CA LYS A 202 23.03 16.30 -0.47
C LYS A 202 23.97 16.99 -1.44
#